data_AF-A0A2U2AFK3-F1
#
_entry.id   AF-A0A2U2AFK3-F1
#
_cell.length_a   1.000
_cell.length_b   1.000
_cell.length_c   1.000
_cell.angle_alpha   90.00
_cell.angle_beta   90.00
_cell.angle_gamma   90.00
#
_symmetry.space_group_name_H-M   'P 1'
#
loop_
_entity.id
_entity.type
_entity.pdbx_description
1 polymer ?
#
loop_
_entity_poly.entity_id
_entity_poly.type
_entity_poly.pdbx_seq_one_letter_code
_entity_poly.pdbx_strand_id
1 'polypeptide(L)'
;MSIEKKNHKIRTQDYAKVAYPLVESVYRSSYEAKYRTLALNFPTMIMQSGLSQAVGFLMAKSSSADDEYSLLLNHIAKLLGYPNSSTLHTVILKSSLGEYQLLTRRSLDATAWVKRYTQALLEKA
;
A
#
# COMPACT_ATOMS: atom_id res chain seq x y z
N MET A 1 -40.62 -12.81 4.14
CA MET A 1 -39.31 -13.46 4.39
C MET A 1 -38.27 -12.72 3.57
N SER A 2 -37.66 -11.69 4.15
CA SER A 2 -36.69 -10.85 3.45
C SER A 2 -35.34 -11.57 3.44
N ILE A 3 -34.88 -11.96 2.26
CA ILE A 3 -33.57 -12.59 2.11
C ILE A 3 -32.52 -11.50 2.30
N GLU A 4 -31.86 -11.51 3.45
CA GLU A 4 -30.70 -10.67 3.71
C GLU A 4 -29.61 -11.04 2.70
N LYS A 5 -29.39 -10.18 1.69
CA LYS A 5 -28.35 -10.38 0.69
C LYS A 5 -27.00 -10.33 1.40
N LYS A 6 -26.42 -11.50 1.66
CA LYS A 6 -25.05 -11.64 2.17
C LYS A 6 -24.10 -10.96 1.19
N ASN A 7 -23.65 -9.76 1.55
CA ASN A 7 -22.84 -8.88 0.70
C ASN A 7 -21.41 -9.45 0.63
N HIS A 8 -21.18 -10.39 -0.29
CA HIS A 8 -19.86 -11.00 -0.52
C HIS A 8 -18.93 -9.95 -1.14
N LYS A 9 -18.28 -9.15 -0.29
CA LYS A 9 -17.23 -8.22 -0.74
C LYS A 9 -15.96 -9.01 -0.99
N ILE A 10 -15.44 -8.89 -2.21
CA ILE A 10 -14.16 -9.50 -2.58
C ILE A 10 -13.06 -8.60 -2.04
N ARG A 11 -12.08 -9.14 -1.30
CA ARG A 11 -10.95 -8.38 -0.72
C ARG A 11 -10.30 -7.40 -1.72
N THR A 12 -10.14 -7.82 -2.97
CA THR A 12 -9.55 -6.97 -4.02
C THR A 12 -10.41 -5.74 -4.32
N GLN A 13 -11.74 -5.85 -4.23
CA GLN A 13 -12.66 -4.73 -4.38
C GLN A 13 -12.50 -3.74 -3.22
N ASP A 14 -12.27 -4.22 -2.00
CA ASP A 14 -12.02 -3.35 -0.84
C ASP A 14 -10.68 -2.62 -0.98
N TYR A 15 -9.62 -3.30 -1.44
CA TYR A 15 -8.36 -2.62 -1.77
C TYR A 15 -8.53 -1.55 -2.85
N ALA A 16 -9.31 -1.83 -3.90
CA ALA A 16 -9.59 -0.81 -4.93
C ALA A 16 -10.28 0.42 -4.34
N LYS A 17 -11.34 0.21 -3.55
CA LYS A 17 -12.10 1.29 -2.89
C LYS A 17 -11.26 2.13 -1.95
N VAL A 18 -10.35 1.50 -1.20
CA VAL A 18 -9.46 2.20 -0.27
C VAL A 18 -8.31 2.89 -1.02
N ALA A 19 -7.76 2.25 -2.06
CA ALA A 19 -6.60 2.80 -2.79
C ALA A 19 -6.95 4.05 -3.58
N TYR A 20 -8.15 4.13 -4.17
CA TYR A 20 -8.56 5.26 -5.00
C TYR A 20 -8.41 6.63 -4.30
N PRO A 21 -9.09 6.92 -3.17
CA PRO A 21 -8.99 8.22 -2.52
C PRO A 21 -7.58 8.51 -1.97
N LEU A 22 -6.80 7.47 -1.66
CA LEU A 22 -5.40 7.63 -1.22
C LEU A 22 -4.50 8.08 -2.36
N VAL A 23 -4.67 7.55 -3.56
CA VAL A 23 -3.88 8.01 -4.72
C VAL A 23 -4.40 9.36 -5.21
N GLU A 24 -5.72 9.56 -5.21
CA GLU A 24 -6.34 10.82 -5.59
C GLU A 24 -5.83 11.99 -4.74
N SER A 25 -5.63 11.81 -3.42
CA SER A 25 -5.08 12.87 -2.56
C SER A 25 -3.66 13.31 -2.91
N VAL A 26 -2.96 12.54 -3.75
CA VAL A 26 -1.60 12.87 -4.22
C VAL A 26 -1.63 13.68 -5.53
N TYR A 27 -2.75 13.67 -6.25
CA TYR A 27 -2.89 14.40 -7.51
C TYR A 27 -2.68 15.91 -7.30
N ARG A 28 -1.78 16.49 -8.11
CA ARG A 28 -1.32 17.89 -8.05
C ARG A 28 -0.63 18.29 -6.74
N SER A 29 -0.21 17.32 -5.92
CA SER A 29 0.61 17.59 -4.75
C SER A 29 2.08 17.81 -5.12
N SER A 30 2.85 18.42 -4.21
CA SER A 30 4.31 18.58 -4.35
C SER A 30 5.07 17.24 -4.44
N TYR A 31 4.45 16.13 -4.03
CA TYR A 31 5.04 14.81 -4.01
C TYR A 31 4.68 13.95 -5.23
N GLU A 32 3.80 14.42 -6.12
CA GLU A 32 3.17 13.61 -7.17
C GLU A 32 4.18 12.79 -7.99
N ALA A 33 5.18 13.45 -8.57
CA ALA A 33 6.19 12.81 -9.41
C ALA A 33 7.00 11.72 -8.68
N LYS A 34 7.41 12.01 -7.44
CA LYS A 34 8.23 11.10 -6.63
C LYS A 34 7.40 9.94 -6.09
N TYR A 35 6.21 10.24 -5.57
CA TYR A 35 5.25 9.23 -5.14
C TYR A 35 4.88 8.29 -6.27
N ARG A 36 4.60 8.82 -7.48
CA ARG A 36 4.32 8.03 -8.67
C ARG A 36 5.44 7.03 -8.92
N THR A 37 6.67 7.51 -9.04
CA THR A 37 7.84 6.66 -9.31
C THR A 37 7.96 5.56 -8.26
N LEU A 38 7.78 5.90 -6.99
CA LEU A 38 7.86 4.95 -5.88
C LEU A 38 6.75 3.90 -5.94
N ALA A 39 5.49 4.33 -6.06
CA ALA A 39 4.30 3.48 -6.08
C ALA A 39 4.26 2.52 -7.28
N LEU A 40 4.76 2.93 -8.45
CA LEU A 40 4.83 2.08 -9.63
C LEU A 40 5.83 0.92 -9.48
N ASN A 41 6.91 1.16 -8.73
CA ASN A 41 8.01 0.22 -8.53
C ASN A 41 7.83 -0.64 -7.26
N PHE A 42 7.06 -0.19 -6.28
CA PHE A 42 6.95 -0.84 -4.98
C PHE A 42 6.46 -2.30 -5.03
N PRO A 43 5.46 -2.70 -5.85
CA PRO A 43 5.10 -4.11 -5.98
C PRO A 43 6.27 -4.99 -6.43
N THR A 44 7.10 -4.48 -7.35
CA THR A 44 8.30 -5.17 -7.81
C THR A 44 9.35 -5.28 -6.70
N MET A 45 9.53 -4.24 -5.88
CA MET A 45 10.42 -4.31 -4.72
C MET A 45 9.99 -5.43 -3.76
N ILE A 46 8.69 -5.54 -3.45
CA ILE A 46 8.17 -6.64 -2.60
C ILE A 46 8.51 -8.01 -3.23
N MET A 47 8.35 -8.17 -4.54
CA MET A 47 8.66 -9.43 -5.23
C MET A 47 10.14 -9.79 -5.19
N GLN A 48 11.02 -8.79 -5.31
CA GLN A 48 12.48 -9.00 -5.43
C GLN A 48 13.17 -9.15 -4.07
N SER A 49 12.82 -8.32 -3.08
CA SER A 49 13.48 -8.29 -1.77
C SER A 49 12.61 -8.81 -0.62
N GLY A 50 11.34 -9.12 -0.89
CA GLY A 50 10.37 -9.47 0.13
C GLY A 50 9.79 -8.25 0.85
N LEU A 51 8.66 -8.47 1.53
CA LEU A 51 7.88 -7.42 2.19
C LEU A 51 8.66 -6.70 3.30
N SER A 52 9.41 -7.45 4.12
CA SER A 52 10.16 -6.86 5.24
C SER A 52 11.20 -5.85 4.75
N GLN A 53 11.98 -6.19 3.72
CA GLN A 53 13.00 -5.29 3.19
C GLN A 53 12.39 -4.12 2.42
N ALA A 54 11.32 -4.35 1.65
CA ALA A 54 10.64 -3.27 0.93
C ALA A 54 10.06 -2.22 1.90
N VAL A 55 9.43 -2.65 2.99
CA VAL A 55 8.93 -1.73 4.04
C VAL A 55 10.09 -1.05 4.77
N GLY A 56 11.14 -1.79 5.14
CA GLY A 56 12.33 -1.23 5.78
C GLY A 56 13.02 -0.16 4.92
N PHE A 57 13.05 -0.34 3.59
CA PHE A 57 13.56 0.66 2.66
C PHE A 57 12.76 1.97 2.72
N LEU A 58 11.42 1.90 2.72
CA LEU A 58 10.58 3.10 2.86
C LEU A 58 10.86 3.81 4.19
N MET A 59 10.96 3.05 5.29
CA MET A 59 11.27 3.61 6.62
C MET A 59 12.66 4.24 6.71
N ALA A 60 13.65 3.66 6.03
CA ALA A 60 15.00 4.21 6.01
C ALA A 60 15.12 5.47 5.15
N LYS A 61 14.26 5.61 4.13
CA LYS A 61 14.24 6.76 3.22
C LYS A 61 13.33 7.89 3.69
N SER A 62 12.31 7.60 4.50
CA SER A 62 11.51 8.63 5.15
C SER A 62 12.42 9.48 6.03
N SER A 63 12.68 10.69 5.58
CA SER A 63 13.53 11.67 6.26
C SER A 63 12.69 12.67 7.06
N SER A 64 11.40 12.76 6.75
CA SER A 64 10.41 13.56 7.48
C SER A 64 9.05 12.86 7.50
N ALA A 65 8.15 13.30 8.39
CA ALA A 65 6.78 12.79 8.43
C ALA A 65 6.00 13.09 7.13
N ASP A 66 6.41 14.15 6.42
CA ASP A 66 5.75 14.68 5.23
C ASP A 66 6.65 14.54 3.98
N ASP A 67 6.96 13.29 3.62
CA ASP A 67 7.60 12.95 2.35
C ASP A 67 6.88 11.80 1.62
N GLU A 68 7.22 11.58 0.35
CA GLU A 68 6.59 10.56 -0.48
C GLU A 68 6.77 9.12 0.06
N TYR A 69 7.85 8.86 0.80
CA TYR A 69 8.15 7.55 1.38
C TYR A 69 7.24 7.28 2.57
N SER A 70 7.15 8.24 3.50
CA SER A 70 6.22 8.24 4.62
C SER A 70 4.77 8.14 4.15
N LEU A 71 4.41 8.90 3.12
CA LEU A 71 3.06 8.89 2.54
C LEU A 71 2.69 7.53 1.96
N LEU A 72 3.55 6.94 1.12
CA LEU A 72 3.30 5.61 0.56
C LEU A 72 3.22 4.55 1.66
N LEU A 73 4.11 4.61 2.65
CA LEU A 73 4.14 3.66 3.75
C LEU A 73 2.85 3.71 4.58
N ASN A 74 2.32 4.91 4.85
CA ASN A 74 1.05 5.10 5.52
C ASN A 74 -0.14 4.61 4.66
N HIS A 75 -0.11 4.82 3.33
CA HIS A 75 -1.12 4.28 2.43
C HIS A 75 -1.16 2.75 2.46
N ILE A 76 0.01 2.10 2.47
CA ILE A 76 0.12 0.63 2.56
C ILE A 76 -0.44 0.12 3.89
N ALA A 77 -0.11 0.76 5.01
CA ALA A 77 -0.65 0.39 6.31
C ALA A 77 -2.19 0.47 6.32
N LYS A 78 -2.74 1.59 5.83
CA LYS A 78 -4.20 1.79 5.75
C LYS A 78 -4.88 0.78 4.83
N LEU A 79 -4.28 0.48 3.68
CA LEU A 79 -4.79 -0.54 2.76
C LEU A 79 -4.85 -1.94 3.38
N LEU A 80 -3.85 -2.28 4.18
CA LEU A 80 -3.76 -3.57 4.87
C LEU A 80 -4.56 -3.61 6.17
N GLY A 81 -5.25 -2.52 6.53
CA GLY A 81 -6.09 -2.44 7.73
C GLY A 81 -5.32 -2.19 9.03
N TYR A 82 -4.10 -1.65 8.95
CA TYR A 82 -3.32 -1.26 10.12
C TYR A 82 -3.46 0.24 10.41
N PRO A 83 -3.43 0.65 11.70
CA PRO A 83 -3.65 2.05 12.08
C PRO A 83 -2.53 2.98 11.61
N ASN A 84 -1.29 2.48 11.52
CA ASN A 84 -0.13 3.24 11.08
C ASN A 84 0.98 2.30 10.57
N SER A 85 1.96 2.91 9.91
CA SER A 85 3.16 2.26 9.37
C SER A 85 4.00 1.52 10.41
N SER A 86 4.16 2.09 11.61
CA SER A 86 4.91 1.47 12.72
C SER A 86 4.27 0.16 13.19
N THR A 87 2.94 0.12 13.27
CA THR A 87 2.18 -1.08 13.64
C THR A 87 2.33 -2.16 12.56
N LEU A 88 2.18 -1.78 11.29
CA LEU A 88 2.41 -2.69 10.16
C LEU A 88 3.81 -3.30 10.23
N HIS A 89 4.85 -2.47 10.41
CA HIS A 89 6.23 -2.93 10.49
C HIS A 89 6.45 -3.90 11.66
N THR A 90 5.92 -3.58 12.84
CA THR A 90 5.99 -4.46 14.02
C THR A 90 5.34 -5.82 13.75
N VAL A 91 4.18 -5.84 13.08
CA VAL A 91 3.50 -7.08 12.71
C VAL A 91 4.33 -7.88 11.71
N ILE A 92 4.93 -7.24 10.70
CA ILE A 92 5.80 -7.90 9.72
C ILE A 92 6.95 -8.64 10.43
N LEU A 93 7.63 -7.98 11.36
CA LEU A 93 8.79 -8.55 12.06
C LEU A 93 8.43 -9.67 13.03
N LYS A 94 7.22 -9.63 13.62
CA LYS A 94 6.77 -10.63 14.60
C LYS A 94 5.97 -11.79 13.98
N SER A 95 5.68 -11.72 12.68
CA SER A 95 4.89 -12.74 11.98
C SER A 95 5.62 -14.08 11.96
N SER A 96 4.88 -15.18 12.19
CA SER A 96 5.32 -16.51 11.79
C SER A 96 5.47 -16.61 10.27
N LEU A 97 6.13 -17.67 9.78
CA LEU A 97 6.33 -17.86 8.34
C LEU A 97 5.02 -17.83 7.54
N GLY A 98 3.98 -18.52 8.01
CA GLY A 98 2.68 -18.58 7.33
C GLY A 98 1.98 -17.22 7.29
N GLU A 99 2.01 -16.48 8.41
CA GLU A 99 1.46 -15.13 8.50
C GLU A 99 2.21 -14.16 7.59
N TYR A 100 3.55 -14.24 7.55
CA TYR A 100 4.39 -13.42 6.70
C TYR A 100 4.12 -13.67 5.21
N GLN A 101 3.98 -14.94 4.80
CA GLN A 101 3.63 -15.29 3.41
C GLN A 101 2.25 -14.77 3.02
N LEU A 102 1.25 -14.91 3.91
CA LEU A 102 -0.09 -14.38 3.68
C LEU A 102 -0.08 -12.86 3.60
N LEU A 103 0.62 -12.18 4.51
CA LEU A 103 0.76 -10.74 4.53
C LEU A 103 1.47 -10.23 3.27
N THR A 104 2.52 -10.91 2.82
CA THR A 104 3.22 -10.60 1.56
C THR A 104 2.27 -10.65 0.37
N ARG A 105 1.46 -11.72 0.25
CA ARG A 105 0.45 -11.83 -0.82
C ARG A 105 -0.59 -10.70 -0.75
N ARG A 106 -1.06 -10.37 0.46
CA ARG A 106 -2.00 -9.26 0.69
C ARG A 106 -1.40 -7.91 0.30
N SER A 107 -0.12 -7.68 0.62
CA SER A 107 0.61 -6.46 0.24
C SER A 107 0.76 -6.35 -1.27
N LEU A 108 1.06 -7.45 -1.97
CA LEU A 108 1.11 -7.45 -3.44
C LEU A 108 -0.24 -7.10 -4.07
N ASP A 109 -1.33 -7.72 -3.60
CA ASP A 109 -2.69 -7.41 -4.07
C ASP A 109 -3.06 -5.93 -3.84
N ALA A 110 -2.78 -5.41 -2.64
CA ALA A 110 -3.10 -4.04 -2.27
C ALA A 110 -2.29 -3.02 -3.08
N THR A 111 -0.96 -3.21 -3.16
CA THR A 111 -0.06 -2.29 -3.85
C THR A 111 -0.24 -2.34 -5.38
N ALA A 112 -0.75 -3.45 -5.94
CA ALA A 112 -1.16 -3.49 -7.33
C ALA A 112 -2.30 -2.49 -7.64
N TRP A 113 -3.25 -2.28 -6.73
CA TRP A 113 -4.29 -1.25 -6.90
C TRP A 113 -3.74 0.16 -6.78
N VAL A 114 -2.82 0.41 -5.85
CA VAL A 114 -2.10 1.69 -5.77
C VAL A 114 -1.38 1.97 -7.08
N LYS A 115 -0.68 0.98 -7.64
CA LYS A 115 -0.01 1.09 -8.94
C LYS A 115 -1.00 1.43 -10.07
N ARG A 116 -2.13 0.73 -10.17
CA ARG A 116 -3.16 0.98 -11.21
C ARG A 116 -3.71 2.41 -11.14
N TYR A 117 -4.12 2.86 -9.96
CA TYR A 117 -4.64 4.22 -9.81
C TYR A 117 -3.55 5.27 -9.97
N THR A 118 -2.32 4.97 -9.55
CA THR A 118 -1.17 5.84 -9.82
C THR A 118 -1.04 6.03 -11.32
N GLN A 119 -1.00 4.95 -12.11
CA GLN A 119 -0.91 5.03 -13.57
C GLN A 119 -2.05 5.84 -14.21
N ALA A 120 -3.26 5.73 -13.68
CA ALA A 120 -4.46 6.36 -14.22
C ALA A 120 -4.64 7.83 -13.82
N LEU A 121 -4.27 8.21 -12.59
CA LEU A 121 -4.56 9.53 -12.01
C LEU A 121 -3.36 10.47 -12.03
N LEU A 122 -2.15 9.96 -11.80
CA LEU A 122 -0.96 10.80 -11.64
C LEU A 122 -0.23 10.97 -12.98
N GLU A 123 0.16 12.19 -13.28
CA GLU A 123 0.85 12.54 -14.52
C GLU A 123 2.28 11.98 -14.53
N LYS A 124 2.78 11.64 -15.72
CA LYS A 124 4.21 11.34 -15.88
C LYS A 124 4.94 12.67 -15.79
N ALA A 125 5.90 12.75 -14.87
CA ALA A 125 6.86 13.86 -14.83
C ALA A 125 7.68 13.93 -16.11
#